data_AF-A0A6V6YQH3-F1
#
_entry.id   AF-A0A6V6YQH3-F1
#
_cell.length_a   1.000
_cell.length_b   1.000
_cell.length_c   1.000
_cell.angle_alpha   90.00
_cell.angle_beta   90.00
_cell.angle_gamma   90.00
#
_symmetry.space_group_name_H-M   'P 1'
#
loop_
_entity.id
_entity.type
_entity.pdbx_description
1 polymer ?
#
loop_
_entity_poly.entity_id
_entity_poly.type
_entity_poly.pdbx_seq_one_letter_code
_entity_poly.pdbx_strand_id
1 'polypeptide(L)'
;MKKQIILLNFIFILISCSKKQETRSLPFDDQEVKSLLSNNQEVKPFPFDNFVFTSADSLQINSIKFAKSDTIYAHKSDPYPIENAYAILKSEEREKLIKLFNGIDFTKFGSIYTEEHLYGRQAYVLGISTGDKRKRISLYGNKFPKELKIFIGSLEQINAKLKFLPTKKVLDFGDLGHLSAPPPPPPM
;
A
#
# COMPACT_ATOMS: atom_id res chain seq x y z
N MET A 1 35.58 55.34 -5.52
CA MET A 1 35.72 54.28 -6.55
C MET A 1 35.71 52.92 -5.87
N LYS A 2 34.81 52.04 -6.33
CA LYS A 2 34.69 50.57 -6.16
C LYS A 2 35.01 49.96 -4.78
N LYS A 3 33.95 49.72 -3.99
CA LYS A 3 33.87 48.71 -2.92
C LYS A 3 33.80 47.33 -3.58
N GLN A 4 34.67 46.39 -3.19
CA GLN A 4 34.49 44.97 -3.51
C GLN A 4 34.04 44.23 -2.25
N ILE A 5 32.85 43.64 -2.36
CA ILE A 5 32.20 42.78 -1.39
C ILE A 5 32.70 41.36 -1.66
N ILE A 6 33.42 40.76 -0.72
CA ILE A 6 33.72 39.33 -0.77
C ILE A 6 32.65 38.63 0.06
N LEU A 7 31.68 38.10 -0.67
CA LEU A 7 30.60 37.25 -0.21
C LEU A 7 31.12 35.80 -0.18
N LEU A 8 31.73 35.35 0.91
CA LEU A 8 32.07 33.93 1.07
C LEU A 8 30.92 33.20 1.77
N ASN A 9 30.08 32.61 0.91
CA ASN A 9 28.93 31.80 1.26
C ASN A 9 29.30 30.59 2.12
N PHE A 10 28.56 30.47 3.22
CA PHE A 10 28.07 29.24 3.86
C PHE A 10 28.42 27.93 3.14
N ILE A 11 29.42 27.22 3.66
CA ILE A 11 29.54 25.75 3.53
C ILE A 11 29.72 25.21 4.95
N PHE A 12 28.71 25.44 5.80
CA PHE A 12 28.43 24.53 6.90
C PHE A 12 27.63 23.38 6.30
N ILE A 13 28.34 22.41 5.72
CA ILE A 13 27.77 21.10 5.43
C ILE A 13 27.46 20.49 6.79
N LEU A 14 26.19 20.63 7.17
CA LEU A 14 25.55 19.86 8.20
C LEU A 14 25.86 18.39 7.91
N ILE A 15 26.74 17.83 8.72
CA ILE A 15 26.89 16.39 8.93
C ILE A 15 25.56 15.94 9.53
N SER A 16 24.53 15.84 8.69
CA SER A 16 23.29 15.18 9.04
C SER A 16 23.55 13.69 8.86
N CYS A 17 23.92 13.06 9.96
CA CYS A 17 23.87 11.62 10.15
C CYS A 17 22.44 11.14 9.86
N SER A 18 22.13 10.83 8.61
CA SER A 18 20.94 10.06 8.27
C SER A 18 21.29 8.59 8.52
N LYS A 19 20.88 8.08 9.68
CA LYS A 19 20.82 6.64 9.93
C LYS A 19 19.92 6.03 8.85
N LYS A 20 20.54 5.36 7.90
CA LYS A 20 19.89 4.51 6.90
C LYS A 20 19.14 3.42 7.65
N GLN A 21 17.82 3.58 7.80
CA GLN A 21 16.94 2.53 8.29
C GLN A 21 16.92 1.44 7.22
N GLU A 22 17.53 0.30 7.52
CA GLU A 22 17.35 -0.93 6.76
C GLU A 22 15.88 -1.35 6.85
N THR A 23 15.11 -1.00 5.83
CA THR A 23 13.93 -1.78 5.48
C THR A 23 14.43 -3.16 5.07
N ARG A 24 14.27 -4.15 5.96
CA ARG A 24 14.34 -5.56 5.59
C ARG A 24 13.16 -5.88 4.66
N SER A 25 13.27 -5.48 3.40
CA SER A 25 12.44 -6.05 2.35
C SER A 25 12.79 -7.53 2.27
N LEU A 26 11.79 -8.38 2.50
CA LEU A 26 11.87 -9.81 2.21
C LEU A 26 12.41 -9.99 0.78
N PRO A 27 13.40 -10.86 0.55
CA PRO A 27 13.94 -11.09 -0.78
C PRO A 27 12.89 -11.89 -1.57
N PHE A 28 12.08 -11.19 -2.35
CA PHE A 28 11.22 -11.83 -3.32
C PHE A 28 11.93 -11.78 -4.66
N ASP A 29 12.17 -12.95 -5.22
CA ASP A 29 12.91 -13.15 -6.46
C ASP A 29 12.12 -12.55 -7.63
N ASP A 30 12.73 -11.60 -8.35
CA ASP A 30 12.13 -10.87 -9.48
C ASP A 30 11.60 -11.79 -10.60
N GLN A 31 12.03 -13.05 -10.59
CA GLN A 31 11.65 -14.09 -11.55
C GLN A 31 10.23 -14.64 -11.34
N GLU A 32 9.74 -14.74 -10.10
CA GLU A 32 8.38 -15.27 -9.81
C GLU A 32 7.32 -14.25 -10.26
N VAL A 33 7.61 -12.94 -10.14
CA VAL A 33 6.76 -11.83 -10.62
C VAL A 33 6.72 -11.79 -12.15
N LYS A 34 7.85 -12.06 -12.84
CA LYS A 34 7.90 -12.12 -14.32
C LYS A 34 7.02 -13.21 -14.91
N SER A 35 6.86 -14.35 -14.22
CA SER A 35 6.01 -15.44 -14.70
C SER A 35 4.52 -15.06 -14.79
N LEU A 36 4.08 -14.07 -14.00
CA LEU A 36 2.72 -13.52 -14.02
C LEU A 36 2.51 -12.43 -15.10
N LEU A 37 3.58 -11.96 -15.76
CA LEU A 37 3.58 -10.73 -16.58
C LEU A 37 3.53 -10.96 -18.10
N SER A 38 3.78 -12.18 -18.58
CA SER A 38 3.96 -12.47 -20.01
C SER A 38 2.73 -13.16 -20.62
N ASN A 39 1.77 -12.38 -21.12
CA ASN A 39 0.90 -12.77 -22.24
C ASN A 39 0.21 -11.52 -22.83
N ASN A 40 0.21 -11.42 -24.17
CA ASN A 40 -0.55 -10.43 -24.96
C ASN A 40 -2.05 -10.76 -24.90
N GLN A 41 -2.65 -10.58 -23.73
CA GLN A 41 -4.09 -10.69 -23.54
C GLN A 41 -4.75 -9.33 -23.69
N GLU A 42 -5.87 -9.32 -24.41
CA GLU A 42 -6.89 -8.27 -24.36
C GLU A 42 -7.06 -7.84 -22.89
N VAL A 43 -6.88 -6.53 -22.61
CA VAL A 43 -6.79 -6.03 -21.23
C VAL A 43 -8.17 -6.19 -20.57
N LYS A 44 -8.35 -7.30 -19.86
CA LYS A 44 -9.55 -7.58 -19.07
C LYS A 44 -9.81 -6.42 -18.11
N PRO A 45 -11.07 -6.09 -17.79
CA PRO A 45 -11.35 -5.09 -16.76
C PRO A 45 -10.87 -5.57 -15.38
N PHE A 46 -10.87 -4.66 -14.40
CA PHE A 46 -10.73 -5.07 -13.00
C PHE A 46 -11.84 -6.07 -12.63
N PRO A 47 -11.52 -7.13 -11.85
CA PRO A 47 -12.49 -8.16 -11.48
C PRO A 47 -13.43 -7.75 -10.32
N PHE A 48 -13.50 -6.46 -9.99
CA PHE A 48 -14.30 -5.90 -8.89
C PHE A 48 -14.83 -4.52 -9.26
N ASP A 49 -15.81 -4.02 -8.49
CA ASP A 49 -16.23 -2.62 -8.54
C ASP A 49 -15.33 -1.75 -7.68
N ASN A 50 -15.01 -2.23 -6.48
CA ASN A 50 -14.08 -1.59 -5.56
C ASN A 50 -13.19 -2.65 -4.90
N PHE A 51 -11.91 -2.32 -4.78
CA PHE A 51 -10.96 -3.03 -3.94
C PHE A 51 -10.32 -2.04 -2.99
N VAL A 52 -10.31 -2.36 -1.71
CA VAL A 52 -9.69 -1.54 -0.67
C VAL A 52 -8.61 -2.37 0.00
N PHE A 53 -7.39 -1.85 -0.06
CA PHE A 53 -6.24 -2.39 0.63
C PHE A 53 -5.91 -1.48 1.80
N THR A 54 -5.98 -2.01 3.01
CA THR A 54 -5.52 -1.29 4.20
C THR A 54 -4.35 -2.02 4.82
N SER A 55 -3.26 -1.30 5.06
CA SER A 55 -2.16 -1.75 5.88
C SER A 55 -2.12 -0.92 7.17
N ALA A 56 -1.92 -1.61 8.28
CA ALA A 56 -1.72 -1.01 9.59
C ALA A 56 -0.42 -1.57 10.18
N ASP A 57 0.45 -0.70 10.63
CA ASP A 57 1.61 -1.05 11.45
C ASP A 57 1.55 -0.28 12.78
N SER A 58 2.60 -0.34 13.59
CA SER A 58 2.63 0.34 14.89
C SER A 58 2.66 1.87 14.80
N LEU A 59 2.87 2.42 13.61
CA LEU A 59 3.06 3.86 13.39
C LEU A 59 1.92 4.44 12.55
N GLN A 60 1.37 3.68 11.61
CA GLN A 60 0.48 4.24 10.60
C GLN A 60 -0.59 3.27 10.11
N ILE A 61 -1.73 3.85 9.72
CA ILE A 61 -2.79 3.18 9.00
C ILE A 61 -2.95 3.84 7.64
N ASN A 62 -2.70 3.07 6.58
CA ASN A 62 -2.77 3.50 5.20
C ASN A 62 -3.82 2.68 4.46
N SER A 63 -4.76 3.34 3.81
CA SER A 63 -5.79 2.70 2.97
C SER A 63 -5.67 3.18 1.53
N ILE A 64 -5.81 2.27 0.58
CA ILE A 64 -5.79 2.54 -0.86
C ILE A 64 -7.03 1.89 -1.49
N LYS A 65 -7.80 2.69 -2.22
CA LYS A 65 -9.02 2.27 -2.90
C LYS A 65 -8.82 2.31 -4.40
N PHE A 66 -9.02 1.15 -5.02
CA PHE A 66 -9.05 0.93 -6.45
C PHE A 66 -10.50 0.79 -6.88
N ALA A 67 -10.85 1.44 -7.99
CA ALA A 67 -12.17 1.33 -8.61
C ALA A 67 -12.01 0.99 -10.10
N LYS A 68 -13.12 0.85 -10.82
CA LYS A 68 -13.11 0.64 -12.28
C LYS A 68 -12.49 1.80 -13.08
N SER A 69 -12.39 2.98 -12.47
CA SER A 69 -11.77 4.16 -13.05
C SER A 69 -10.24 4.14 -12.94
N ASP A 70 -9.59 5.01 -13.70
CA ASP A 70 -8.13 5.20 -13.62
C ASP A 70 -7.69 5.99 -12.38
N THR A 71 -8.64 6.53 -11.60
CA THR A 71 -8.33 7.21 -10.34
C THR A 71 -8.25 6.21 -9.19
N ILE A 72 -7.13 6.24 -8.47
CA ILE A 72 -6.93 5.55 -7.20
C ILE A 72 -6.99 6.59 -6.09
N TYR A 73 -7.60 6.23 -4.97
CA TYR A 73 -7.65 7.08 -3.78
C TYR A 73 -6.81 6.49 -2.66
N ALA A 74 -6.11 7.34 -1.92
CA ALA A 74 -5.36 6.96 -0.74
C ALA A 74 -5.81 7.79 0.47
N HIS A 75 -5.76 7.16 1.63
CA HIS A 75 -6.12 7.75 2.91
C HIS A 75 -5.13 7.30 3.97
N LYS A 76 -4.55 8.25 4.68
CA LYS A 76 -3.75 7.99 5.88
C LYS A 76 -4.54 8.50 7.07
N SER A 77 -4.72 7.66 8.08
CA SER A 77 -5.50 8.01 9.28
C SER A 77 -4.70 8.03 10.57
N ASP A 78 -3.47 7.52 10.55
CA ASP A 78 -2.60 7.43 11.72
C ASP A 78 -1.13 7.49 11.23
N PRO A 79 -0.22 8.18 11.94
CA PRO A 79 -0.50 9.20 12.95
C PRO A 79 -1.16 10.42 12.30
N TYR A 80 -2.00 11.13 13.06
CA TYR A 80 -2.56 12.41 12.61
C TYR A 80 -1.46 13.33 12.03
N PRO A 81 -1.76 14.13 10.99
CA PRO A 81 -3.09 14.44 10.45
C PRO A 81 -3.63 13.40 9.46
N ILE A 82 -4.97 13.36 9.34
CA ILE A 82 -5.64 12.60 8.30
C ILE A 82 -5.32 13.21 6.93
N GLU A 83 -4.79 12.40 6.01
CA GLU A 83 -4.42 12.85 4.66
C GLU A 83 -5.19 12.06 3.60
N ASN A 84 -5.93 12.76 2.75
CA ASN A 84 -6.54 12.20 1.56
C ASN A 84 -5.72 12.57 0.33
N ALA A 85 -5.48 11.60 -0.53
CA ALA A 85 -4.79 11.80 -1.79
C ALA A 85 -5.42 10.97 -2.91
N TYR A 86 -5.04 11.27 -4.14
CA TYR A 86 -5.40 10.48 -5.30
C TYR A 86 -4.24 10.37 -6.27
N ALA A 87 -4.23 9.31 -7.07
CA ALA A 87 -3.33 9.14 -8.19
C ALA A 87 -4.16 8.81 -9.43
N ILE A 88 -3.67 9.21 -10.61
CA ILE A 88 -4.24 8.81 -11.90
C ILE A 88 -3.30 7.78 -12.50
N LEU A 89 -3.81 6.58 -12.74
CA LEU A 89 -3.09 5.49 -13.37
C LEU A 89 -2.74 5.84 -14.81
N LYS A 90 -1.48 5.64 -15.16
CA LYS A 90 -1.06 5.52 -16.56
C LYS A 90 -1.46 4.17 -17.11
N SER A 91 -1.59 4.06 -18.43
CA SER A 91 -1.99 2.82 -19.12
C SER A 91 -1.16 1.60 -18.69
N GLU A 92 0.16 1.74 -18.57
CA GLU A 92 1.05 0.65 -18.14
C GLU A 92 0.83 0.24 -16.67
N GLU A 93 0.56 1.20 -15.77
CA GLU A 93 0.29 0.94 -14.36
C GLU A 93 -1.06 0.24 -14.20
N ARG A 94 -2.06 0.72 -14.96
CA ARG A 94 -3.39 0.13 -15.04
C ARG A 94 -3.33 -1.32 -15.53
N GLU A 95 -2.58 -1.59 -16.60
CA GLU A 95 -2.42 -2.94 -17.13
C GLU A 95 -1.75 -3.88 -16.11
N LYS A 96 -0.70 -3.42 -15.42
CA LYS A 96 -0.02 -4.20 -14.36
C LYS A 96 -0.97 -4.53 -13.22
N LEU A 97 -1.76 -3.56 -12.74
CA LEU A 97 -2.75 -3.80 -11.69
C LEU A 97 -3.84 -4.76 -12.15
N ILE A 98 -4.37 -4.59 -13.35
CA ILE A 98 -5.38 -5.49 -13.93
C ILE A 98 -4.87 -6.93 -13.98
N LYS A 99 -3.63 -7.15 -14.46
CA LYS A 99 -3.02 -8.48 -14.50
C LYS A 99 -2.85 -9.04 -13.10
N LEU A 100 -2.36 -8.24 -12.15
CA LEU A 100 -2.21 -8.64 -10.75
C LEU A 100 -3.54 -9.08 -10.13
N PHE A 101 -4.60 -8.29 -10.29
CA PHE A 101 -5.92 -8.58 -9.72
C PHE A 101 -6.64 -9.74 -10.40
N ASN A 102 -6.49 -9.90 -11.73
CA ASN A 102 -7.04 -11.06 -12.44
C ASN A 102 -6.24 -12.35 -12.19
N GLY A 103 -4.99 -12.23 -11.72
CA GLY A 103 -4.12 -13.36 -11.39
C GLY A 103 -4.42 -14.03 -10.05
N ILE A 104 -5.32 -13.46 -9.24
CA ILE A 104 -5.68 -14.00 -7.93
C ILE A 104 -7.19 -14.26 -7.84
N ASP A 105 -7.55 -15.46 -7.41
CA ASP A 105 -8.95 -15.79 -7.08
C ASP A 105 -9.19 -15.52 -5.60
N PHE A 106 -9.83 -14.40 -5.28
CA PHE A 106 -10.14 -14.07 -3.89
C PHE A 106 -11.18 -15.00 -3.26
N THR A 107 -11.97 -15.75 -4.04
CA THR A 107 -13.08 -16.56 -3.51
C THR A 107 -12.59 -17.74 -2.66
N LYS A 108 -11.41 -18.29 -2.96
CA LYS A 108 -10.82 -19.44 -2.23
C LYS A 108 -10.25 -19.13 -0.85
N PHE A 109 -10.02 -17.87 -0.51
CA PHE A 109 -9.45 -17.50 0.79
C PHE A 109 -10.51 -17.38 1.88
N GLY A 110 -10.16 -17.76 3.10
CA GLY A 110 -10.95 -17.47 4.30
C GLY A 110 -11.00 -15.98 4.60
N SER A 111 -11.83 -15.59 5.56
CA SER A 111 -12.02 -14.18 5.94
C SER A 111 -11.03 -13.69 7.01
N ILE A 112 -10.40 -14.59 7.77
CA ILE A 112 -9.51 -14.22 8.87
C ILE A 112 -8.32 -15.17 8.86
N TYR A 113 -7.12 -14.59 8.91
CA TYR A 113 -5.85 -15.28 9.09
C TYR A 113 -5.08 -14.58 10.20
N THR A 114 -4.96 -15.23 11.35
CA THR A 114 -4.32 -14.64 12.54
C THR A 114 -3.23 -15.55 13.05
N GLU A 115 -2.14 -14.93 13.50
CA GLU A 115 -1.11 -15.59 14.28
C GLU A 115 -1.10 -15.01 15.69
N GLU A 116 -1.32 -15.86 16.69
CA GLU A 116 -1.32 -15.46 18.10
C GLU A 116 0.09 -15.03 18.55
N HIS A 117 0.15 -14.21 19.61
CA HIS A 117 1.38 -13.78 20.30
C HIS A 117 2.33 -12.85 19.51
N LEU A 118 1.82 -12.12 18.52
CA LEU A 118 2.63 -11.17 17.75
C LEU A 118 2.38 -9.71 18.13
N TYR A 119 3.02 -9.26 19.21
CA TYR A 119 3.11 -7.83 19.49
C TYR A 119 3.90 -7.11 18.38
N GLY A 120 3.34 -6.03 17.83
CA GLY A 120 4.05 -5.09 16.95
C GLY A 120 4.21 -5.48 15.47
N ARG A 121 3.39 -6.39 14.93
CA ARG A 121 3.44 -6.74 13.49
C ARG A 121 2.36 -6.06 12.64
N GLN A 122 2.64 -6.03 11.35
CA GLN A 122 1.80 -5.46 10.30
C GLN A 122 0.51 -6.27 10.14
N ALA A 123 -0.61 -5.55 10.05
CA ALA A 123 -1.92 -6.08 9.76
C ALA A 123 -2.38 -5.58 8.38
N TYR A 124 -3.11 -6.42 7.66
CA TYR A 124 -3.71 -6.05 6.39
C TYR A 124 -5.20 -6.36 6.39
N VAL A 125 -5.98 -5.52 5.72
CA VAL A 125 -7.37 -5.81 5.40
C VAL A 125 -7.58 -5.63 3.91
N LEU A 126 -8.13 -6.65 3.27
CA LEU A 126 -8.56 -6.63 1.87
C LEU A 126 -10.09 -6.57 1.84
N GLY A 127 -10.64 -5.45 1.39
CA GLY A 127 -12.07 -5.29 1.12
C GLY A 127 -12.34 -5.40 -0.37
N ILE A 128 -13.14 -6.38 -0.80
CA ILE A 128 -13.52 -6.61 -2.20
C ILE A 128 -15.03 -6.43 -2.35
N SER A 129 -15.46 -5.62 -3.32
CA SER A 129 -16.87 -5.41 -3.65
C SER A 129 -17.16 -5.72 -5.11
N THR A 130 -18.24 -6.46 -5.38
CA THR A 130 -18.68 -6.83 -6.74
C THR A 130 -20.20 -6.92 -6.77
N GLY A 131 -20.87 -5.97 -7.41
CA GLY A 131 -22.30 -5.72 -7.26
C GLY A 131 -22.66 -5.57 -5.78
N ASP A 132 -23.66 -6.32 -5.33
CA ASP A 132 -24.10 -6.33 -3.94
C ASP A 132 -23.24 -7.23 -3.03
N LYS A 133 -22.30 -7.99 -3.60
CA LYS A 133 -21.44 -8.91 -2.83
C LYS A 133 -20.24 -8.16 -2.25
N ARG A 134 -19.95 -8.43 -0.98
CA ARG A 134 -18.78 -7.90 -0.26
C ARG A 134 -18.00 -9.05 0.36
N LYS A 135 -16.68 -9.00 0.24
CA LYS A 135 -15.76 -9.92 0.92
C LYS A 135 -14.71 -9.13 1.67
N ARG A 136 -14.42 -9.54 2.89
CA ARG A 136 -13.34 -9.02 3.71
C ARG A 136 -12.38 -10.15 4.07
N ILE A 137 -11.08 -9.88 3.92
CA ILE A 137 -10.00 -10.78 4.33
C ILE A 137 -9.09 -9.99 5.29
N SER A 138 -9.06 -10.38 6.56
CA SER A 138 -8.23 -9.80 7.61
C SER A 138 -6.99 -10.67 7.82
N LEU A 139 -5.81 -10.06 7.73
CA LEU A 139 -4.52 -10.72 7.83
C LEU A 139 -3.74 -10.10 8.99
N TYR A 140 -3.40 -10.91 9.98
CA TYR A 140 -2.63 -10.48 11.14
C TYR A 140 -1.43 -11.41 11.36
N GLY A 141 -0.23 -10.83 11.34
CA GLY A 141 1.01 -11.60 11.43
C GLY A 141 1.41 -12.21 10.09
N ASN A 142 2.13 -13.34 10.10
CA ASN A 142 2.70 -13.92 8.88
C ASN A 142 2.09 -15.27 8.48
N LYS A 143 1.08 -15.78 9.20
CA LYS A 143 0.40 -17.05 8.89
C LYS A 143 -0.80 -16.84 7.97
N PHE A 144 -0.54 -16.48 6.73
CA PHE A 144 -1.53 -16.47 5.66
C PHE A 144 -0.94 -17.03 4.35
N PRO A 145 -1.79 -17.48 3.40
CA PRO A 145 -1.36 -18.15 2.17
C PRO A 145 -0.25 -17.42 1.41
N LYS A 146 0.72 -18.16 0.86
CA LYS A 146 1.85 -17.61 0.08
C LYS A 146 1.38 -16.70 -1.05
N GLU A 147 0.29 -17.08 -1.72
CA GLU A 147 -0.30 -16.32 -2.81
C GLU A 147 -0.77 -14.93 -2.38
N LEU A 148 -1.41 -14.80 -1.21
CA LEU A 148 -1.78 -13.50 -0.66
C LEU A 148 -0.55 -12.67 -0.30
N LYS A 149 0.55 -13.28 0.18
CA LYS A 149 1.82 -12.58 0.43
C LYS A 149 2.41 -12.01 -0.87
N ILE A 150 2.45 -12.83 -1.92
CA ILE A 150 2.97 -12.43 -3.24
C ILE A 150 2.11 -11.29 -3.81
N PHE A 151 0.78 -11.43 -3.73
CA PHE A 151 -0.16 -10.42 -4.18
C PHE A 151 0.04 -9.08 -3.44
N ILE A 152 0.09 -9.09 -2.10
CA ILE A 152 0.28 -7.88 -1.30
C ILE A 152 1.63 -7.22 -1.62
N GLY A 153 2.72 -8.01 -1.62
CA GLY A 153 4.04 -7.48 -1.94
C GLY A 153 4.10 -6.85 -3.35
N SER A 154 3.46 -7.48 -4.33
CA SER A 154 3.37 -6.94 -5.70
C SER A 154 2.53 -5.65 -5.74
N LEU A 155 1.41 -5.61 -5.00
CA LEU A 155 0.55 -4.44 -4.91
C LEU A 155 1.28 -3.25 -4.27
N GLU A 156 2.02 -3.49 -3.18
CA GLU A 156 2.84 -2.48 -2.51
C GLU A 156 3.94 -1.92 -3.43
N GLN A 157 4.62 -2.78 -4.19
CA GLN A 157 5.64 -2.35 -5.16
C GLN A 157 5.07 -1.47 -6.28
N ILE A 158 3.85 -1.77 -6.75
CA ILE A 158 3.16 -0.93 -7.74
C ILE A 158 2.79 0.41 -7.08
N ASN A 159 2.18 0.37 -5.90
CA ASN A 159 1.72 1.56 -5.18
C ASN A 159 2.86 2.52 -4.82
N ALA A 160 4.04 2.00 -4.47
CA ALA A 160 5.22 2.80 -4.18
C ALA A 160 5.72 3.65 -5.37
N LYS A 161 5.31 3.30 -6.60
CA LYS A 161 5.68 4.03 -7.82
C LYS A 161 4.64 5.07 -8.23
N LEU A 162 3.44 5.02 -7.65
CA LEU A 162 2.35 5.94 -7.95
C LEU A 162 2.65 7.33 -7.38
N LYS A 163 2.30 8.37 -8.14
CA LYS A 163 2.41 9.76 -7.71
C LYS A 163 1.07 10.25 -7.17
N PHE A 164 0.97 10.28 -5.84
CA PHE A 164 -0.22 10.77 -5.16
C PHE A 164 -0.22 12.29 -5.02
N LEU A 165 -1.36 12.91 -5.33
CA LEU A 165 -1.62 14.33 -5.15
C LEU A 165 -2.66 14.52 -4.04
N PRO A 166 -2.49 15.49 -3.13
CA PRO A 166 -3.43 15.72 -2.05
C PRO A 166 -4.81 16.13 -2.57
N THR A 167 -5.86 15.79 -1.84
CA THR A 167 -7.24 16.19 -2.14
C THR A 167 -8.03 16.49 -0.88
N LYS A 168 -8.98 17.43 -0.99
CA LYS A 168 -9.94 17.76 0.07
C LYS A 168 -11.23 16.94 -0.02
N LYS A 169 -11.34 16.07 -1.03
CA LYS A 169 -12.52 15.21 -1.20
C LYS A 169 -12.66 14.30 0.02
N VAL A 170 -13.87 14.21 0.56
CA VAL A 170 -14.21 13.17 1.54
C VAL A 170 -14.27 11.85 0.79
N LEU A 171 -13.46 10.89 1.23
CA LEU A 171 -13.30 9.60 0.59
C LEU A 171 -13.99 8.53 1.43
N ASP A 172 -14.80 7.70 0.78
CA ASP A 172 -15.42 6.53 1.39
C ASP A 172 -14.64 5.27 1.03
N PHE A 173 -14.06 4.62 2.03
CA PHE A 173 -13.34 3.36 1.91
C PHE A 173 -14.21 2.15 2.33
N GLY A 174 -15.48 2.37 2.63
CA GLY A 174 -16.40 1.36 3.15
C GLY A 174 -16.09 0.97 4.60
N ASP A 175 -16.87 0.03 5.12
CA ASP A 175 -16.63 -0.58 6.43
C ASP A 175 -15.55 -1.66 6.32
N LEU A 176 -14.37 -1.35 6.83
CA LEU A 176 -13.23 -2.26 6.88
C LEU A 176 -13.12 -2.97 8.24
N GLY A 177 -14.02 -2.68 9.18
CA GLY A 177 -13.89 -3.03 10.59
C GLY A 177 -12.82 -2.19 11.32
N HIS A 178 -12.70 -2.40 12.63
CA HIS A 178 -11.66 -1.76 13.43
C HIS A 178 -10.30 -2.44 13.19
N LEU A 179 -9.38 -1.69 12.59
CA LEU A 179 -7.95 -1.94 12.73
C LEU A 179 -7.45 -1.07 13.89
N SER A 180 -7.25 -1.69 15.05
CA SER A 180 -6.54 -1.03 16.14
C SER A 180 -5.05 -1.19 15.89
N ALA A 181 -4.30 -0.09 15.89
CA ALA A 181 -2.84 -0.16 15.98
C ALA A 181 -2.47 -1.01 17.21
N PRO A 182 -1.47 -1.91 17.12
CA PRO A 182 -1.04 -2.69 18.27
C PRO A 182 -0.63 -1.72 19.40
N PRO A 183 -0.98 -2.02 20.67
CA PRO A 183 -0.62 -1.15 21.79
C PRO A 183 0.91 -0.98 21.85
N PRO A 184 1.40 0.21 22.22
CA PRO A 184 2.83 0.44 22.35
C PRO A 184 3.46 -0.54 23.35
N PRO A 185 4.72 -0.94 23.15
CA PRO A 185 5.41 -1.81 24.10
C PRO A 185 5.47 -1.15 25.49
N PRO A 186 5.43 -1.95 26.58
CA PRO A 186 5.55 -1.42 27.94
C PRO A 186 6.85 -0.63 28.14
N PRO A 187 6.86 0.43 28.97
CA PRO A 187 8.11 1.07 29.39
C PRO A 187 9.03 0.04 30.06
N MET A 188 10.32 0.05 29.70
CA MET A 188 11.37 -0.74 30.36
C MET A 188 11.69 -0.20 31.74
#